data_AF-H1VWY2-F1
#
_entry.id   AF-H1VWY2-F1
#
_cell.length_a   1.000
_cell.length_b   1.000
_cell.length_c   1.000
_cell.angle_alpha   90.00
_cell.angle_beta   90.00
_cell.angle_gamma   90.00
#
_symmetry.space_group_name_H-M   'P 1'
#
loop_
_entity.id
_entity.type
_entity.pdbx_description
1 polymer ?
#
loop_
_entity_poly.entity_id
_entity_poly.type
_entity_poly.pdbx_seq_one_letter_code
_entity_poly.pdbx_strand_id
1 'polypeptide(L)'
;MAIFKDFRERLKSFNAKERKAIFFYICGIMLYKFGLEAFNGSITALATNRYDFESDTNGTPSRTFERLGLLQGLNQATQCVGSILIAPLIKHYPTKNVLSSAILLFGLMTAILLILDAATGGTFVPAAYRKKHPKDEWSYYGDYDNDAIIPIYTVTGIAYGMVELIRRVIPRDIVGGNVQKLRQMDSL
;
A
#
# COMPACT_ATOMS: atom_id res chain seq x y z
N MET A 1 -25.21 -14.86 10.27
CA MET A 1 -26.48 -14.38 9.66
C MET A 1 -26.99 -13.06 10.25
N ALA A 2 -26.81 -12.80 11.55
CA ALA A 2 -27.22 -11.55 12.21
C ALA A 2 -26.51 -10.29 11.67
N ILE A 3 -25.19 -10.37 11.40
CA ILE A 3 -24.39 -9.25 10.86
C ILE A 3 -24.91 -8.76 9.50
N PHE A 4 -25.29 -9.70 8.61
CA PHE A 4 -25.87 -9.36 7.31
C PHE A 4 -27.27 -8.75 7.41
N LYS A 5 -28.05 -9.11 8.43
CA LYS A 5 -29.37 -8.51 8.70
C LYS A 5 -29.22 -7.08 9.21
N ASP A 6 -28.33 -6.86 10.18
CA ASP A 6 -28.05 -5.53 10.73
C ASP A 6 -27.46 -4.58 9.67
N PHE A 7 -26.56 -5.10 8.82
CA PHE A 7 -26.04 -4.38 7.67
C PHE A 7 -27.14 -3.99 6.67
N ARG A 8 -28.10 -4.89 6.40
CA ARG A 8 -29.22 -4.64 5.48
C ARG A 8 -30.21 -3.61 6.04
N GLU A 9 -30.43 -3.59 7.35
CA GLU A 9 -31.28 -2.59 8.01
C GLU A 9 -30.60 -1.22 8.08
N ARG A 10 -29.30 -1.16 8.35
CA ARG A 10 -28.51 0.09 8.26
C ARG A 10 -28.49 0.63 6.84
N LEU A 11 -28.36 -0.24 5.83
CA LEU A 11 -28.49 0.16 4.44
C LEU A 11 -29.85 0.76 4.13
N LYS A 12 -30.93 0.33 4.81
CA LYS A 12 -32.29 0.88 4.58
C LYS A 12 -32.39 2.38 4.86
N SER A 13 -31.57 2.94 5.74
CA SER A 13 -31.54 4.38 6.07
C SER A 13 -30.96 5.26 4.94
N PHE A 14 -30.25 4.65 3.98
CA PHE A 14 -29.62 5.33 2.86
C PHE A 14 -30.48 5.27 1.60
N ASN A 15 -30.44 6.35 0.80
CA ASN A 15 -31.11 6.43 -0.50
C ASN A 15 -30.45 5.46 -1.49
N ALA A 16 -31.16 5.03 -2.55
CA ALA A 16 -30.64 4.06 -3.52
C ALA A 16 -29.33 4.51 -4.21
N LYS A 17 -29.16 5.83 -4.40
CA LYS A 17 -27.92 6.43 -4.92
C LYS A 17 -26.78 6.38 -3.88
N GLU A 18 -27.06 6.73 -2.63
CA GLU A 18 -26.10 6.66 -1.52
C GLU A 18 -25.60 5.22 -1.31
N ARG A 19 -26.49 4.21 -1.36
CA ARG A 19 -26.10 2.80 -1.23
C ARG A 19 -25.12 2.34 -2.30
N LYS A 20 -25.34 2.73 -3.56
CA LYS A 20 -24.42 2.39 -4.65
C LYS A 20 -23.06 3.04 -4.42
N ALA A 21 -23.02 4.32 -4.04
CA ALA A 21 -21.77 5.03 -3.73
C ALA A 21 -21.02 4.39 -2.56
N ILE A 22 -21.73 4.05 -1.47
CA ILE A 22 -21.17 3.36 -0.30
C ILE A 22 -20.61 1.99 -0.69
N PHE A 23 -21.34 1.23 -1.52
CA PHE A 23 -20.86 -0.08 -1.99
C PHE A 23 -19.56 0.02 -2.78
N PHE A 24 -19.50 0.93 -3.77
CA PHE A 24 -18.26 1.14 -4.54
C PHE A 24 -17.11 1.64 -3.67
N TYR A 25 -17.41 2.51 -2.69
CA TYR A 25 -16.42 2.99 -1.73
C TYR A 25 -15.85 1.85 -0.87
N ILE A 26 -16.71 1.00 -0.28
CA ILE A 26 -16.29 -0.14 0.54
C ILE A 26 -15.46 -1.12 -0.30
N CYS A 27 -15.92 -1.48 -1.50
CA CYS A 27 -15.16 -2.38 -2.37
C CYS A 27 -13.79 -1.79 -2.74
N GLY A 28 -13.76 -0.50 -3.11
CA GLY A 28 -12.51 0.18 -3.49
C GLY A 28 -11.51 0.26 -2.34
N ILE A 29 -11.97 0.62 -1.13
CA ILE A 29 -11.08 0.76 0.02
C ILE A 29 -10.56 -0.59 0.52
N MET A 30 -11.35 -1.67 0.38
CA MET A 30 -10.93 -3.03 0.70
C MET A 30 -9.84 -3.52 -0.26
N LEU A 31 -10.03 -3.34 -1.57
CA LEU A 31 -9.01 -3.68 -2.57
C LEU A 31 -7.72 -2.88 -2.37
N TYR A 32 -7.84 -1.59 -2.09
CA TYR A 32 -6.70 -0.74 -1.76
C TYR A 32 -5.95 -1.25 -0.53
N LYS A 33 -6.66 -1.55 0.58
CA LYS A 33 -6.01 -2.01 1.82
C LYS A 33 -5.36 -3.37 1.62
N PHE A 34 -6.01 -4.29 0.91
CA PHE A 34 -5.41 -5.56 0.53
C PHE A 34 -4.11 -5.37 -0.26
N GLY A 35 -4.12 -4.49 -1.28
CA GLY A 35 -2.94 -4.17 -2.06
C GLY A 35 -1.81 -3.56 -1.23
N LEU A 36 -2.14 -2.67 -0.28
CA LEU A 36 -1.17 -2.06 0.62
C LEU A 36 -0.49 -3.08 1.55
N GLU A 37 -1.26 -3.97 2.17
CA GLU A 37 -0.70 -5.00 3.06
C GLU A 37 0.15 -6.01 2.29
N ALA A 38 -0.33 -6.44 1.11
CA ALA A 38 0.44 -7.31 0.22
C ALA A 38 1.75 -6.64 -0.23
N PHE A 39 1.71 -5.34 -0.54
CA PHE A 39 2.89 -4.56 -0.89
C PHE A 39 3.89 -4.48 0.26
N ASN A 40 3.49 -4.01 1.45
CA ASN A 40 4.38 -3.92 2.60
C ASN A 40 5.02 -5.26 2.98
N GLY A 41 4.23 -6.35 2.94
CA GLY A 41 4.74 -7.70 3.20
C GLY A 41 5.75 -8.15 2.13
N SER A 42 5.43 -7.94 0.85
CA SER A 42 6.32 -8.34 -0.26
C SER A 42 7.64 -7.55 -0.27
N ILE A 43 7.62 -6.24 -0.02
CA ILE A 43 8.84 -5.42 0.05
C ILE A 43 9.72 -5.81 1.22
N THR A 44 9.13 -6.03 2.39
CA THR A 44 9.88 -6.49 3.57
C THR A 44 10.58 -7.81 3.27
N ALA A 45 9.87 -8.77 2.66
CA ALA A 45 10.47 -10.05 2.27
C ALA A 45 11.55 -9.90 1.19
N LEU A 46 11.31 -9.07 0.18
CA LEU A 46 12.25 -8.81 -0.92
C LEU A 46 13.54 -8.17 -0.40
N ALA A 47 13.42 -7.12 0.42
CA ALA A 47 14.56 -6.41 1.01
C ALA A 47 15.38 -7.34 1.91
N THR A 48 14.74 -8.13 2.78
CA THR A 48 15.45 -9.10 3.63
C THR A 48 16.24 -10.09 2.79
N ASN A 49 15.62 -10.71 1.78
CA ASN A 49 16.30 -11.69 0.93
C ASN A 49 17.47 -11.06 0.16
N ARG A 50 17.31 -9.83 -0.35
CA ARG A 50 18.34 -9.14 -1.13
C ARG A 50 19.53 -8.71 -0.28
N TYR A 51 19.29 -8.13 0.90
CA TYR A 51 20.37 -7.69 1.79
C TYR A 51 21.09 -8.86 2.46
N ASP A 52 20.39 -9.97 2.74
CA ASP A 52 21.04 -11.20 3.21
C ASP A 52 21.91 -11.82 2.10
N PHE A 53 21.42 -11.87 0.86
CA PHE A 53 22.21 -12.36 -0.29
C PHE A 53 23.46 -11.50 -0.57
N GLU A 54 23.34 -10.18 -0.46
CA GLU A 54 24.48 -9.27 -0.60
C GLU A 54 25.53 -9.49 0.51
N SER A 55 25.08 -9.68 1.74
CA SER A 55 25.96 -9.91 2.89
C SER A 55 26.74 -11.22 2.73
N ASP A 56 26.08 -12.27 2.24
CA ASP A 56 26.66 -13.59 2.00
C ASP A 56 27.65 -13.58 0.83
N THR A 57 27.28 -12.93 -0.28
CA THR A 57 28.13 -12.82 -1.48
C THR A 57 29.39 -11.99 -1.24
N ASN A 58 29.28 -10.88 -0.51
CA ASN A 58 30.39 -9.96 -0.27
C ASN A 58 31.23 -10.31 0.97
N GLY A 59 30.84 -11.33 1.74
CA GLY A 59 31.54 -11.72 2.98
C GLY A 59 31.53 -10.63 4.06
N THR A 60 30.59 -9.69 4.01
CA THR A 60 30.46 -8.57 4.94
C THR A 60 29.52 -8.90 6.09
N PRO A 61 29.69 -8.32 7.29
CA PRO A 61 28.75 -8.53 8.40
C PRO A 61 27.32 -8.13 8.00
N SER A 62 26.32 -8.92 8.42
CA SER A 62 24.91 -8.69 8.07
C SER A 62 24.45 -7.29 8.49
N ARG A 63 24.07 -6.48 7.50
CA ARG A 63 23.44 -5.14 7.68
C ARG A 63 21.94 -5.15 7.41
N THR A 64 21.36 -6.33 7.20
CA THR A 64 19.96 -6.53 6.81
C THR A 64 18.99 -5.86 7.77
N PHE A 65 19.18 -6.05 9.09
CA PHE A 65 18.30 -5.45 10.10
C PHE A 65 18.43 -3.93 10.20
N GLU A 66 19.64 -3.39 10.01
CA GLU A 66 19.87 -1.94 10.00
C GLU A 66 19.16 -1.29 8.81
N ARG A 67 19.34 -1.86 7.61
CA ARG A 67 18.68 -1.37 6.39
C ARG A 67 17.18 -1.57 6.42
N LEU A 68 16.69 -2.68 6.96
CA LEU A 68 15.26 -2.93 7.13
C LEU A 68 14.64 -1.96 8.14
N GLY A 69 15.35 -1.68 9.23
CA GLY A 69 14.93 -0.67 10.21
C GLY A 69 14.85 0.72 9.61
N LEU A 70 15.85 1.11 8.82
CA LEU A 70 15.86 2.37 8.07
C LEU A 70 14.72 2.43 7.06
N LEU A 71 14.51 1.37 6.29
CA LEU A 71 13.44 1.23 5.29
C LEU A 71 12.06 1.45 5.93
N GLN A 72 11.77 0.74 7.03
CA GLN A 72 10.48 0.86 7.72
C GLN A 72 10.32 2.21 8.42
N GLY A 73 11.36 2.70 9.09
CA GLY A 73 11.32 3.98 9.80
C GLY A 73 11.11 5.15 8.85
N LEU A 74 11.81 5.16 7.71
CA LEU A 74 11.68 6.19 6.70
C LEU A 74 10.28 6.15 6.04
N ASN A 75 9.77 4.95 5.74
CA ASN A 75 8.43 4.79 5.19
C ASN A 75 7.36 5.37 6.14
N GLN A 76 7.41 5.02 7.44
CA GLN A 76 6.50 5.57 8.44
C GLN A 76 6.63 7.09 8.60
N ALA A 77 7.85 7.63 8.58
CA ALA A 77 8.07 9.07 8.64
C ALA A 77 7.42 9.78 7.44
N THR A 78 7.59 9.24 6.23
CA THR A 78 6.99 9.81 5.02
C THR A 78 5.47 9.60 4.93
N GLN A 79 4.93 8.56 5.53
CA GLN A 79 3.49 8.39 5.71
C GLN A 79 2.88 9.50 6.55
N CYS A 80 3.57 9.92 7.63
CA CYS A 80 3.16 11.08 8.42
C CYS A 80 3.17 12.36 7.56
N VAL A 81 4.21 12.56 6.75
CA VAL A 81 4.29 13.69 5.82
C VAL A 81 3.12 13.66 4.81
N GLY A 82 2.85 12.51 4.19
CA GLY A 82 1.71 12.34 3.29
C GLY A 82 0.37 12.64 3.95
N SER A 83 0.20 12.23 5.21
CA SER A 83 -1.00 12.50 6.00
C SER A 83 -1.18 13.99 6.31
N ILE A 84 -0.10 14.77 6.44
CA ILE A 84 -0.18 16.22 6.65
C ILE A 84 -0.47 16.94 5.33
N LEU A 85 0.16 16.49 4.22
CA LEU A 85 0.02 17.10 2.90
C LEU A 85 -1.42 17.08 2.36
N ILE A 86 -2.24 16.15 2.82
CA ILE A 86 -3.60 16.02 2.32
C ILE A 86 -4.49 17.22 2.68
N ALA A 87 -4.31 17.84 3.85
CA ALA A 87 -5.16 18.93 4.33
C ALA A 87 -5.11 20.16 3.40
N PRO A 88 -3.94 20.66 2.96
CA PRO A 88 -3.89 21.70 1.94
C PRO A 88 -4.37 21.20 0.57
N LEU A 89 -4.06 19.95 0.18
CA LEU A 89 -4.46 19.41 -1.13
C LEU A 89 -5.98 19.36 -1.32
N ILE A 90 -6.74 18.87 -0.34
CA ILE A 90 -8.21 18.80 -0.43
C ILE A 90 -8.87 20.19 -0.30
N LYS A 91 -8.15 21.20 0.21
CA LYS A 91 -8.62 22.58 0.25
C LYS A 91 -8.55 23.24 -1.13
N HIS A 92 -7.54 22.87 -1.93
CA HIS A 92 -7.29 23.45 -3.25
C HIS A 92 -7.86 22.62 -4.40
N TYR A 93 -7.98 21.30 -4.24
CA TYR A 93 -8.44 20.37 -5.27
C TYR A 93 -9.59 19.49 -4.79
N PRO A 94 -10.48 19.02 -5.69
CA PRO A 94 -11.54 18.09 -5.33
C PRO A 94 -10.97 16.79 -4.73
N THR A 95 -11.55 16.32 -3.63
CA THR A 95 -11.12 15.10 -2.91
C THR A 95 -10.94 13.89 -3.83
N LYS A 96 -11.84 13.72 -4.81
CA LYS A 96 -11.78 12.64 -5.81
C LYS A 96 -10.50 12.66 -6.65
N ASN A 97 -9.99 13.84 -7.01
CA ASN A 97 -8.79 13.98 -7.84
C ASN A 97 -7.55 13.68 -7.00
N VAL A 98 -7.51 14.17 -5.76
CA VAL A 98 -6.42 13.91 -4.83
C VAL A 98 -6.33 12.41 -4.52
N LEU A 99 -7.48 11.76 -4.26
CA LEU A 99 -7.56 10.32 -4.05
C LEU A 99 -7.06 9.54 -5.27
N SER A 100 -7.56 9.86 -6.47
CA SER A 100 -7.16 9.16 -7.68
C SER A 100 -5.67 9.33 -7.96
N SER A 101 -5.13 10.53 -7.76
CA SER A 101 -3.70 10.79 -7.93
C SER A 101 -2.85 10.00 -6.94
N ALA A 102 -3.27 9.93 -5.67
CA ALA A 102 -2.54 9.19 -4.65
C ALA A 102 -2.55 7.67 -4.91
N ILE A 103 -3.70 7.12 -5.33
CA ILE A 103 -3.81 5.69 -5.70
C ILE A 103 -2.97 5.38 -6.94
N LEU A 104 -3.00 6.24 -7.96
CA LEU A 104 -2.18 6.06 -9.16
C LEU A 104 -0.68 6.15 -8.86
N LEU A 105 -0.27 7.11 -8.02
CA LEU A 105 1.12 7.22 -7.58
C LEU A 105 1.55 5.96 -6.81
N PHE A 106 0.70 5.47 -5.90
CA PHE A 106 0.97 4.22 -5.18
C PHE A 106 1.13 3.04 -6.16
N GLY A 107 0.18 2.84 -7.08
CA GLY A 107 0.25 1.77 -8.07
C GLY A 107 1.44 1.88 -9.02
N LEU A 108 1.86 3.10 -9.38
CA LEU A 108 3.05 3.33 -10.18
C LEU A 108 4.31 2.92 -9.42
N MET A 109 4.45 3.35 -8.17
CA MET A 109 5.62 3.03 -7.35
C MET A 109 5.73 1.53 -7.06
N THR A 110 4.60 0.84 -6.86
CA THR A 110 4.62 -0.63 -6.71
C THR A 110 5.01 -1.33 -8.01
N ALA A 111 4.59 -0.81 -9.17
CA ALA A 111 4.96 -1.36 -10.47
C ALA A 111 6.44 -1.10 -10.83
N ILE A 112 7.04 0.01 -10.40
CA ILE A 112 8.43 0.34 -10.71
C ILE A 112 9.38 -0.77 -10.26
N LEU A 113 9.14 -1.42 -9.11
CA LEU A 113 10.01 -2.51 -8.64
C LEU A 113 9.95 -3.74 -9.54
N LEU A 114 8.77 -4.07 -10.06
CA LEU A 114 8.61 -5.15 -11.04
C LEU A 114 9.28 -4.78 -12.37
N ILE A 115 9.19 -3.52 -12.78
CA ILE A 115 9.83 -3.00 -13.99
C ILE A 115 11.36 -3.04 -13.83
N LEU A 116 11.90 -2.60 -12.70
CA LEU A 116 13.34 -2.62 -12.43
C LEU A 116 13.88 -4.05 -12.40
N ASP A 117 13.18 -4.96 -11.74
CA ASP A 117 13.57 -6.38 -11.70
C ASP A 117 13.57 -6.99 -13.11
N ALA A 118 12.53 -6.76 -13.91
CA ALA A 118 12.46 -7.24 -15.29
C ALA A 118 13.50 -6.56 -16.21
N ALA A 119 13.76 -5.26 -16.04
CA ALA A 119 14.70 -4.50 -16.87
C ALA A 119 16.17 -4.87 -16.61
N THR A 120 16.47 -5.38 -15.41
CA THR A 120 17.83 -5.77 -15.01
C THR A 120 18.07 -7.28 -15.11
N GLY A 121 17.23 -7.98 -15.88
CA GLY A 121 17.40 -9.41 -16.18
C GLY A 121 16.77 -10.36 -15.17
N GLY A 122 15.99 -9.84 -14.22
CA GLY A 122 15.23 -10.65 -13.27
C GLY A 122 14.19 -11.52 -13.96
N THR A 123 14.03 -12.74 -13.46
CA THR A 123 13.06 -13.72 -13.93
C THR A 123 12.23 -14.23 -12.77
N PHE A 124 10.99 -14.66 -13.04
CA PHE A 124 10.18 -15.29 -11.99
C PHE A 124 10.88 -16.53 -11.45
N VAL A 125 10.82 -16.72 -10.12
CA VAL A 125 11.40 -17.88 -9.42
C VAL A 125 11.11 -19.17 -10.21
N PRO A 126 12.16 -19.82 -10.75
CA PRO A 126 12.01 -21.07 -11.49
C PRO A 126 11.22 -22.10 -10.68
N ALA A 127 10.33 -22.83 -11.35
CA ALA A 127 9.42 -23.78 -10.70
C ALA A 127 10.16 -24.87 -9.89
N ALA A 128 11.41 -25.18 -10.27
CA ALA A 128 12.29 -26.11 -9.57
C ALA A 128 12.71 -25.62 -8.17
N TYR A 129 12.96 -24.31 -8.02
CA TYR A 129 13.41 -23.71 -6.75
C TYR A 129 12.29 -23.50 -5.74
N ARG A 130 11.02 -23.61 -6.13
CA ARG A 130 9.87 -23.51 -5.21
C ARG A 130 9.75 -24.66 -4.22
N LYS A 131 10.32 -25.84 -4.53
CA LYS A 131 10.27 -27.03 -3.67
C LYS A 131 11.59 -27.35 -2.98
N LYS A 132 12.72 -26.97 -3.57
CA LYS A 132 14.05 -27.18 -3.01
C LYS A 132 14.96 -26.04 -3.51
N HIS A 133 15.14 -25.03 -2.67
CA HIS A 133 15.98 -23.87 -2.98
C HIS A 133 17.44 -24.19 -2.61
N PRO A 134 18.39 -24.23 -3.56
CA PRO A 134 19.80 -24.38 -3.29
C PRO A 134 20.32 -23.14 -2.58
N LYS A 135 21.13 -23.33 -1.53
CA LYS A 135 21.48 -22.27 -0.56
C LYS A 135 22.12 -21.02 -1.18
N ASP A 136 22.70 -21.11 -2.38
CA ASP A 136 23.53 -20.03 -2.96
C ASP A 136 23.10 -19.62 -4.38
N GLU A 137 21.90 -20.02 -4.85
CA GLU A 137 21.42 -19.73 -6.21
C GLU A 137 20.24 -18.75 -6.21
N TRP A 138 20.56 -17.46 -6.31
CA TRP A 138 19.59 -16.35 -6.40
C TRP A 138 19.65 -15.59 -7.74
N SER A 139 20.13 -16.26 -8.78
CA SER A 139 20.35 -15.72 -10.15
C SER A 139 19.09 -15.22 -10.87
N TYR A 140 17.91 -15.37 -10.25
CA TYR A 140 16.63 -14.93 -10.80
C TYR A 140 16.26 -13.50 -10.39
N TYR A 141 16.96 -12.86 -9.45
CA TYR A 141 16.76 -11.44 -9.17
C TYR A 141 17.51 -10.58 -10.21
N GLY A 142 16.92 -9.45 -10.59
CA GLY A 142 17.56 -8.51 -11.51
C GLY A 142 18.77 -7.81 -10.90
N ASP A 143 19.76 -7.48 -11.72
CA ASP A 143 20.98 -6.81 -11.29
C ASP A 143 20.75 -5.29 -11.12
N TYR A 144 20.21 -4.89 -9.96
CA TYR A 144 20.06 -3.49 -9.55
C TYR A 144 20.50 -3.30 -8.09
N ASP A 145 21.00 -2.10 -7.78
CA ASP A 145 21.43 -1.71 -6.43
C ASP A 145 20.29 -1.91 -5.42
N ASN A 146 20.52 -2.73 -4.40
CA ASN A 146 19.54 -3.04 -3.36
C ASN A 146 19.04 -1.77 -2.63
N ASP A 147 19.88 -0.73 -2.53
CA ASP A 147 19.50 0.54 -1.92
C ASP A 147 18.46 1.31 -2.75
N ALA A 148 18.19 0.94 -4.01
CA ALA A 148 17.11 1.51 -4.82
C ALA A 148 15.70 1.21 -4.25
N ILE A 149 15.56 0.16 -3.44
CA ILE A 149 14.29 -0.17 -2.76
C ILE A 149 13.91 0.94 -1.76
N ILE A 150 14.91 1.56 -1.11
CA ILE A 150 14.71 2.59 -0.08
C ILE A 150 13.96 3.81 -0.60
N PRO A 151 14.42 4.53 -1.64
CA PRO A 151 13.71 5.71 -2.13
C PRO A 151 12.34 5.37 -2.71
N ILE A 152 12.18 4.21 -3.37
CA ILE A 152 10.88 3.79 -3.91
C ILE A 152 9.88 3.57 -2.79
N TYR A 153 10.26 2.80 -1.77
CA TYR A 153 9.40 2.52 -0.63
C TYR A 153 9.09 3.80 0.17
N THR A 154 10.05 4.70 0.29
CA THR A 154 9.85 6.02 0.92
C THR A 154 8.79 6.86 0.21
N VAL A 155 8.82 6.92 -1.13
CA VAL A 155 7.80 7.67 -1.88
C VAL A 155 6.43 7.00 -1.76
N THR A 156 6.36 5.67 -1.66
CA THR A 156 5.09 4.98 -1.41
C THR A 156 4.47 5.40 -0.08
N GLY A 157 5.28 5.62 0.96
CA GLY A 157 4.89 6.20 2.25
C GLY A 157 3.98 7.41 2.12
N ILE A 158 4.44 8.38 1.33
CA ILE A 158 3.69 9.62 1.05
C ILE A 158 2.35 9.30 0.40
N ALA A 159 2.36 8.45 -0.64
CA ALA A 159 1.18 8.12 -1.42
C ALA A 159 0.10 7.43 -0.59
N TYR A 160 0.45 6.39 0.17
CA TYR A 160 -0.54 5.64 0.94
C TYR A 160 -0.96 6.39 2.22
N GLY A 161 -0.09 7.20 2.82
CA GLY A 161 -0.44 8.09 3.93
C GLY A 161 -1.52 9.11 3.55
N MET A 162 -1.45 9.66 2.33
CA MET A 162 -2.53 10.50 1.80
C MET A 162 -3.86 9.74 1.69
N VAL A 163 -3.86 8.52 1.14
CA VAL A 163 -5.09 7.72 0.96
C VAL A 163 -5.71 7.31 2.31
N GLU A 164 -4.89 6.98 3.30
CA GLU A 164 -5.37 6.63 4.64
C GLU A 164 -6.13 7.76 5.32
N LEU A 165 -5.68 9.02 5.17
CA LEU A 165 -6.43 10.14 5.73
C LEU A 165 -7.67 10.48 4.89
N ILE A 166 -7.59 10.43 3.55
CA ILE A 166 -8.76 10.67 2.70
C ILE A 166 -9.90 9.71 3.04
N ARG A 167 -9.58 8.45 3.38
CA ARG A 167 -10.58 7.46 3.83
C ARG A 167 -11.48 7.98 4.95
N ARG A 168 -10.96 8.83 5.83
CA ARG A 168 -11.74 9.42 6.94
C ARG A 168 -12.64 10.58 6.48
N VAL A 169 -12.35 11.18 5.32
CA VAL A 169 -13.08 12.33 4.77
C VAL A 169 -14.21 11.89 3.84
N ILE A 170 -14.04 10.79 3.10
CA ILE A 170 -15.01 10.30 2.11
C ILE A 170 -16.40 9.99 2.72
N PRO A 171 -16.53 9.30 3.88
CA PRO A 171 -17.84 9.04 4.48
C PRO A 171 -18.63 10.33 4.69
N ARG A 172 -17.99 11.36 5.24
CA ARG A 172 -18.59 12.69 5.43
C ARG A 172 -19.03 13.34 4.12
N ASP A 173 -18.29 13.12 3.04
CA ASP A 173 -18.61 13.63 1.71
C ASP A 173 -19.82 12.91 1.07
N ILE A 174 -20.00 11.61 1.37
CA ILE A 174 -21.10 10.79 0.83
C ILE A 174 -22.43 11.04 1.54
N VAL A 175 -22.43 11.13 2.88
CA VAL A 175 -23.68 11.24 3.68
C VAL A 175 -23.99 12.66 4.17
N GLY A 176 -23.08 13.60 3.93
CA GLY A 176 -23.19 14.98 4.41
C GLY A 176 -23.09 15.09 5.93
N GLY A 177 -23.56 16.21 6.49
CA GLY A 177 -23.50 16.52 7.93
C GLY A 177 -24.45 15.70 8.83
N ASN A 178 -25.09 14.64 8.33
CA ASN A 178 -26.03 13.85 9.13
C ASN A 178 -25.27 12.91 10.09
N VAL A 179 -25.22 13.30 11.37
CA VAL A 179 -24.49 12.61 12.44
C VAL A 179 -24.91 11.14 12.61
N GLN A 180 -26.18 10.79 12.41
CA GLN A 180 -26.64 9.40 12.51
C GLN A 180 -26.12 8.53 11.36
N LYS A 181 -26.14 9.06 10.14
CA LYS A 181 -25.61 8.36 8.95
C LYS A 181 -24.08 8.23 9.00
N LEU A 182 -23.39 9.27 9.46
CA LEU A 182 -21.95 9.27 9.72
C LEU A 182 -21.57 8.20 10.73
N ARG A 183 -22.25 8.13 11.88
CA ARG A 183 -21.99 7.12 12.91
C ARG A 183 -22.24 5.69 12.42
N GLN A 184 -23.21 5.51 11.52
CA GLN A 184 -23.43 4.21 10.86
C GLN A 184 -22.30 3.86 9.89
N MET A 185 -21.76 4.84 9.13
CA MET A 185 -20.62 4.61 8.24
C MET A 185 -19.29 4.40 8.98
N ASP A 186 -19.05 5.12 10.08
CA ASP A 186 -17.84 4.94 10.90
C ASP A 186 -17.81 3.56 11.60
N SER A 187 -18.97 2.94 11.78
CA SER A 187 -19.10 1.59 12.37
C SER A 187 -18.98 0.43 11.36
N LEU A 188 -18.78 0.74 10.07
CA LEU A 188 -18.60 -0.22 8.97
C LEU A 188 -17.13 -0.31 8.56
#